data_AF-A0A367JG42-F1
#
_entry.id   AF-A0A367JG42-F1
#
_cell.length_a   1.000
_cell.length_b   1.000
_cell.length_c   1.000
_cell.angle_alpha   90.00
_cell.angle_beta   90.00
_cell.angle_gamma   90.00
#
_symmetry.space_group_name_H-M   'P 1'
#
loop_
_entity.id
_entity.type
_entity.pdbx_description
1 polymer ?
#
loop_
_entity_poly.entity_id
_entity_poly.type
_entity_poly.pdbx_seq_one_letter_code
_entity_poly.pdbx_strand_id
1 'polypeptide(L)'
;MDLTRFISEQLNATNIDDSVVPLWKEKIDVDSLLRMIALEIVISNSDAYLTMANNYILYDDYESDRVAFSAQDFDLTMGSAINNAGFSTRPLTSSLIRVPKFKQDLERLIYRMTKDLVNTKLLAPRIESLRDFLLEDVVWDQNLPRLGKGLRRPGHNNDNDSKMEPETAFLAAIHGPTNSTRSMALLDWIEFRSNNILDFFERLK
;
A
#
# COMPACT_ATOMS: atom_id res chain seq x y z
N MET A 1 -14.42 19.87 -14.98
CA MET A 1 -13.18 19.97 -14.21
C MET A 1 -11.96 19.58 -15.07
N ASP A 2 -10.91 20.41 -15.11
CA ASP A 2 -9.71 20.26 -15.97
C ASP A 2 -8.48 19.71 -15.21
N LEU A 3 -8.67 18.69 -14.36
CA LEU A 3 -7.62 18.20 -13.45
C LEU A 3 -6.33 17.76 -14.17
N THR A 4 -6.45 17.05 -15.30
CA THR A 4 -5.28 16.57 -16.04
C THR A 4 -4.48 17.70 -16.67
N ARG A 5 -5.16 18.75 -17.16
CA ARG A 5 -4.53 19.97 -17.65
C ARG A 5 -3.79 20.68 -16.53
N PHE A 6 -4.44 20.86 -15.38
CA PHE A 6 -3.85 21.43 -14.19
C PHE A 6 -2.57 20.68 -13.77
N ILE A 7 -2.62 19.35 -13.66
CA ILE A 7 -1.44 18.53 -13.33
C ILE A 7 -0.32 18.74 -14.35
N SER A 8 -0.64 18.77 -15.64
CA SER A 8 0.34 19.01 -16.70
C SER A 8 1.01 20.40 -16.60
N GLU A 9 0.25 21.43 -16.26
CA GLU A 9 0.76 22.79 -16.04
C GLU A 9 1.69 22.85 -14.83
N GLN A 10 1.30 22.22 -13.72
CA GLN A 10 2.14 22.13 -12.52
C GLN A 10 3.43 21.33 -12.80
N LEU A 11 3.38 20.27 -13.60
CA LEU A 11 4.57 19.50 -13.96
C LEU A 11 5.57 20.33 -14.79
N ASN A 12 5.10 21.28 -15.60
CA ASN A 12 5.94 22.10 -16.47
C ASN A 12 6.36 23.45 -15.85
N ALA A 13 5.81 23.83 -14.70
CA ALA A 13 6.20 25.05 -14.01
C ALA A 13 7.68 25.01 -13.60
N THR A 14 8.42 26.12 -13.73
CA THR A 14 9.87 26.18 -13.47
C THR A 14 10.22 26.53 -12.02
N ASN A 15 9.39 27.35 -11.38
CA ASN A 15 9.55 27.75 -9.97
C ASN A 15 8.33 27.27 -9.18
N ILE A 16 8.50 26.22 -8.37
CA ILE A 16 7.45 25.71 -7.49
C ILE A 16 7.91 25.88 -6.05
N ASP A 17 7.11 26.61 -5.28
CA ASP A 17 7.26 26.78 -3.84
C ASP A 17 5.89 26.62 -3.15
N ASP A 18 5.81 26.92 -1.86
CA ASP A 18 4.59 26.72 -1.07
C ASP A 18 3.43 27.66 -1.44
N SER A 19 3.66 28.67 -2.29
CA SER A 19 2.61 29.60 -2.75
C SER A 19 1.53 28.92 -3.59
N VAL A 20 1.83 27.76 -4.23
CA VAL A 20 0.85 27.01 -5.04
C VAL A 20 -0.06 26.10 -4.20
N VAL A 21 0.18 25.97 -2.89
CA VAL A 21 -0.61 25.08 -2.02
C VAL A 21 -2.12 25.38 -2.06
N PRO A 22 -2.59 26.65 -1.98
CA PRO A 22 -4.02 26.95 -2.07
C PRO A 22 -4.61 26.51 -3.41
N LEU A 23 -3.90 26.75 -4.52
CA LEU A 23 -4.33 26.37 -5.86
C LEU A 23 -4.51 24.85 -6.00
N TRP A 24 -3.61 24.05 -5.44
CA TRP A 24 -3.79 22.60 -5.38
C TRP A 24 -5.02 22.19 -4.57
N LYS A 25 -5.21 22.81 -3.40
CA LYS A 25 -6.36 22.53 -2.52
C LYS A 25 -7.71 22.95 -3.10
N GLU A 26 -7.74 23.79 -4.13
CA GLU A 26 -8.93 24.09 -4.93
C GLU A 26 -9.29 23.00 -5.95
N LYS A 27 -8.34 22.15 -6.34
CA LYS A 27 -8.54 21.14 -7.40
C LYS A 27 -8.66 19.72 -6.87
N ILE A 28 -8.00 19.43 -5.76
CA ILE A 28 -7.94 18.09 -5.20
C ILE A 28 -7.95 18.16 -3.66
N ASP A 29 -8.55 17.16 -3.02
CA ASP A 29 -8.33 16.90 -1.60
C ASP A 29 -6.91 16.35 -1.40
N VAL A 30 -5.96 17.29 -1.35
CA VAL A 30 -4.53 17.00 -1.18
C VAL A 30 -4.28 16.21 0.10
N ASP A 31 -5.02 16.50 1.17
CA ASP A 31 -4.76 15.88 2.48
C ASP A 31 -5.12 14.39 2.44
N SER A 32 -6.25 14.02 1.83
CA SER A 32 -6.62 12.61 1.60
C SER A 32 -5.67 11.93 0.62
N LEU A 33 -5.30 12.61 -0.47
CA LEU A 33 -4.34 12.05 -1.43
C LEU A 33 -2.99 11.73 -0.78
N LEU A 34 -2.41 12.66 -0.03
CA LEU A 34 -1.12 12.44 0.63
C LEU A 34 -1.20 11.31 1.66
N ARG A 35 -2.32 11.16 2.37
CA ARG A 35 -2.54 10.02 3.28
C ARG A 35 -2.56 8.69 2.52
N MET A 36 -3.24 8.62 1.38
CA MET A 36 -3.33 7.38 0.60
C MET A 36 -1.99 7.01 -0.04
N ILE A 37 -1.25 7.99 -0.55
CA ILE A 37 0.11 7.77 -1.07
C ILE A 37 1.08 7.35 0.04
N ALA A 38 1.01 7.96 1.23
CA ALA A 38 1.79 7.54 2.38
C ALA A 38 1.47 6.09 2.77
N LEU A 39 0.18 5.73 2.83
CA LEU A 39 -0.25 4.38 3.15
C LEU A 39 0.28 3.37 2.13
N GLU A 40 0.12 3.64 0.82
CA GLU A 40 0.65 2.80 -0.26
C GLU A 40 2.15 2.54 -0.12
N ILE A 41 2.94 3.55 0.26
CA ILE A 41 4.38 3.40 0.53
C ILE A 41 4.61 2.53 1.76
N VAL A 42 3.90 2.78 2.85
CA VAL A 42 4.12 2.09 4.14
C VAL A 42 3.80 0.60 4.01
N ILE A 43 2.69 0.23 3.36
CA ILE A 43 2.27 -1.16 3.18
C ILE A 43 2.81 -1.82 1.91
N SER A 44 3.59 -1.09 1.10
CA SER A 44 4.11 -1.51 -0.20
C SER A 44 3.05 -2.10 -1.13
N ASN A 45 1.98 -1.34 -1.40
CA ASN A 45 0.94 -1.81 -2.33
C ASN A 45 1.48 -1.88 -3.77
N SER A 46 1.60 -3.11 -4.28
CA SER A 46 2.22 -3.40 -5.57
C SER A 46 1.28 -3.22 -6.75
N ASP A 47 -0.02 -3.07 -6.53
CA ASP A 47 -1.03 -2.88 -7.59
C ASP A 47 -1.82 -1.57 -7.44
N ALA A 48 -1.32 -0.65 -6.62
CA ALA A 48 -1.93 0.67 -6.43
C ALA A 48 -1.37 1.72 -7.41
N TYR A 49 -1.60 3.00 -7.09
CA TYR A 49 -1.38 4.11 -8.00
C TYR A 49 0.09 4.30 -8.41
N LEU A 50 1.01 4.27 -7.45
CA LEU A 50 2.44 4.48 -7.69
C LEU A 50 3.02 3.36 -8.55
N THR A 51 2.67 2.12 -8.25
CA THR A 51 3.26 0.95 -8.91
C THR A 51 2.59 0.67 -10.25
N MET A 52 1.28 0.44 -10.28
CA MET A 52 0.56 -0.03 -11.47
C MET A 52 -0.44 0.99 -12.05
N ALA A 53 -0.65 2.13 -11.38
CA ALA A 53 -1.73 3.07 -11.71
C ALA A 53 -3.11 2.39 -11.72
N ASN A 54 -3.33 1.52 -10.74
CA ASN A 54 -4.54 0.71 -10.58
C ASN A 54 -5.08 0.81 -9.13
N ASN A 55 -6.22 0.19 -8.85
CA ASN A 55 -6.84 0.05 -7.52
C ASN A 55 -7.04 1.39 -6.79
N TYR A 56 -7.61 2.37 -7.50
CA TYR A 56 -8.09 3.62 -6.91
C TYR A 56 -9.38 4.08 -7.58
N ILE A 57 -10.13 4.93 -6.87
CA ILE A 57 -11.29 5.64 -7.39
C ILE A 57 -11.06 7.14 -7.21
N LEU A 58 -11.48 7.91 -8.20
CA LEU A 58 -11.58 9.36 -8.12
C LEU A 58 -13.05 9.72 -7.94
N TYR A 59 -13.34 10.48 -6.89
CA TYR A 59 -14.67 11.02 -6.64
C TYR A 59 -14.66 12.51 -6.96
N ASP A 60 -15.54 12.93 -7.87
CA ASP A 60 -15.76 14.34 -8.20
C ASP A 60 -16.78 14.91 -7.20
N ASP A 61 -16.30 15.70 -6.24
CA ASP A 61 -17.16 16.33 -5.24
C ASP A 61 -17.81 17.60 -5.80
N TYR A 62 -19.07 17.48 -6.22
CA TYR A 62 -19.85 18.57 -6.80
C TYR A 62 -20.05 19.78 -5.87
N GLU A 63 -20.00 19.60 -4.55
CA GLU A 63 -20.19 20.72 -3.62
C GLU A 63 -18.94 21.60 -3.54
N SER A 64 -17.76 21.00 -3.65
CA SER A 64 -16.50 21.72 -3.50
C SER A 64 -15.66 21.84 -4.77
N ASP A 65 -16.11 21.26 -5.89
CA ASP A 65 -15.41 21.20 -7.19
C ASP A 65 -13.98 20.64 -7.07
N ARG A 66 -13.81 19.70 -6.12
CA ARG A 66 -12.53 19.04 -5.81
C ARG A 66 -12.62 17.55 -6.06
N VAL A 67 -11.54 16.98 -6.57
CA VAL A 67 -11.41 15.52 -6.61
C VAL A 67 -10.97 14.98 -5.27
N ALA A 68 -11.66 13.96 -4.77
CA ALA A 68 -11.16 13.11 -3.71
C ALA A 68 -10.57 11.82 -4.29
N PHE A 69 -9.44 11.38 -3.73
CA PHE A 69 -8.78 10.13 -4.09
C PHE A 69 -9.06 9.06 -3.03
N SER A 70 -9.41 7.86 -3.45
CA SER A 70 -9.62 6.72 -2.57
C SER A 70 -8.88 5.48 -3.09
N ALA A 71 -7.95 4.95 -2.30
CA ALA A 71 -7.29 3.68 -2.60
C ALA A 71 -8.23 2.50 -2.36
N GLN A 72 -8.13 1.49 -3.20
CA GLN A 72 -8.94 0.28 -3.19
C GLN A 72 -8.01 -0.95 -3.21
N ASP A 73 -8.61 -2.13 -3.05
CA ASP A 73 -8.00 -3.45 -3.28
C ASP A 73 -6.55 -3.61 -2.80
N PHE A 74 -6.42 -4.07 -1.55
CA PHE A 74 -5.17 -4.11 -0.79
C PHE A 74 -4.61 -5.53 -0.62
N ASP A 75 -5.01 -6.47 -1.46
CA ASP A 75 -4.57 -7.88 -1.38
C ASP A 75 -3.06 -8.03 -1.74
N LEU A 76 -2.56 -7.23 -2.68
CA LEU A 76 -1.15 -7.18 -3.09
C LEU A 76 -0.29 -6.21 -2.25
N THR A 77 -0.42 -6.33 -0.93
CA THR A 77 0.29 -5.51 0.07
C THR A 77 1.05 -6.38 1.08
N MET A 78 1.82 -5.75 1.96
CA MET A 78 2.42 -6.37 3.14
C MET A 78 3.21 -7.66 2.86
N GLY A 79 3.93 -7.70 1.74
CA GLY A 79 4.81 -8.80 1.38
C GLY A 79 4.20 -9.89 0.50
N SER A 80 2.92 -9.77 0.10
CA SER A 80 2.27 -10.72 -0.82
C SER A 80 2.71 -10.57 -2.28
N ALA A 81 3.34 -9.45 -2.65
CA ALA A 81 3.91 -9.20 -3.96
C ALA A 81 5.27 -8.50 -3.87
N ILE A 82 6.11 -8.71 -4.88
CA ILE A 82 7.44 -8.08 -5.00
C ILE A 82 7.43 -7.14 -6.21
N ASN A 83 6.99 -5.89 -6.03
CA ASN A 83 7.26 -4.80 -6.97
C ASN A 83 7.69 -3.54 -6.23
N ASN A 84 8.63 -2.79 -6.83
CA ASN A 84 9.09 -1.51 -6.31
C ASN A 84 8.20 -0.37 -6.83
N ALA A 85 7.81 0.54 -5.94
CA ALA A 85 6.95 1.67 -6.28
C ALA A 85 7.59 2.66 -7.28
N GLY A 86 6.85 3.05 -8.32
CA GLY A 86 7.24 4.03 -9.33
C GLY A 86 6.98 5.48 -8.91
N PHE A 87 7.52 5.93 -7.78
CA PHE A 87 7.14 7.22 -7.18
C PHE A 87 7.32 8.44 -8.13
N SER A 88 8.42 8.45 -8.88
CA SER A 88 8.80 9.56 -9.77
C SER A 88 8.30 9.42 -11.22
N THR A 89 7.54 8.37 -11.54
CA THR A 89 7.10 8.11 -12.93
C THR A 89 5.68 8.55 -13.20
N ARG A 90 4.91 8.94 -12.17
CA ARG A 90 3.49 9.31 -12.29
C ARG A 90 3.32 10.84 -12.26
N PRO A 91 2.66 11.46 -13.26
CA PRO A 91 2.55 12.92 -13.36
C PRO A 91 2.00 13.62 -12.10
N LEU A 92 1.02 13.02 -11.42
CA LEU A 92 0.42 13.59 -10.20
C LEU A 92 1.42 13.63 -9.04
N THR A 93 2.06 12.51 -8.70
CA THR A 93 2.99 12.45 -7.57
C THR A 93 4.29 13.18 -7.88
N SER A 94 4.76 13.12 -9.13
CA SER A 94 5.93 13.87 -9.59
C SER A 94 5.73 15.39 -9.53
N SER A 95 4.51 15.90 -9.76
CA SER A 95 4.22 17.33 -9.59
C SER A 95 4.01 17.70 -8.11
N LEU A 96 3.32 16.86 -7.34
CA LEU A 96 3.09 17.09 -5.90
C LEU A 96 4.38 17.18 -5.09
N ILE A 97 5.33 16.27 -5.30
CA ILE A 97 6.56 16.22 -4.48
C ILE A 97 7.50 17.40 -4.71
N ARG A 98 7.28 18.18 -5.78
CA ARG A 98 8.02 19.40 -6.07
C ARG A 98 7.58 20.57 -5.19
N VAL A 99 6.38 20.51 -4.60
CA VAL A 99 5.91 21.49 -3.62
C VAL A 99 6.53 21.14 -2.27
N PRO A 100 7.41 22.00 -1.70
CA PRO A 100 8.14 21.68 -0.47
C PRO A 100 7.23 21.27 0.70
N LYS A 101 6.12 21.98 0.87
CA LYS A 101 5.10 21.69 1.88
C LYS A 101 4.52 20.27 1.74
N PHE A 102 4.16 19.85 0.53
CA PHE A 102 3.58 18.53 0.31
C PHE A 102 4.58 17.41 0.50
N LYS A 103 5.84 17.63 0.09
CA LYS A 103 6.93 16.71 0.40
C LYS A 103 7.11 16.53 1.91
N GLN A 104 7.19 17.62 2.66
CA GLN A 104 7.32 17.58 4.11
C GLN A 104 6.12 16.88 4.77
N ASP A 105 4.90 17.15 4.29
CA ASP A 105 3.69 16.54 4.81
C ASP A 105 3.63 15.04 4.51
N LEU A 106 4.06 14.60 3.31
CA LEU A 106 4.16 13.20 2.94
C LEU A 106 5.18 12.46 3.81
N GLU A 107 6.39 13.00 3.95
CA GLU A 107 7.44 12.43 4.80
C GLU A 107 6.96 12.27 6.25
N ARG A 108 6.29 13.30 6.79
CA ARG A 108 5.69 13.24 8.12
C ARG A 108 4.60 12.16 8.22
N LEU A 109 3.76 12.02 7.20
CA LEU A 109 2.72 10.99 7.17
C LEU A 109 3.31 9.58 7.12
N ILE A 110 4.32 9.33 6.28
CA ILE A 110 5.00 8.03 6.21
C ILE A 110 5.59 7.67 7.58
N TYR A 111 6.30 8.60 8.22
CA TYR A 111 6.88 8.38 9.54
C TYR A 111 5.80 8.07 10.59
N ARG A 112 4.76 8.91 10.68
CA ARG A 112 3.67 8.74 11.66
C ARG A 112 2.87 7.46 11.40
N MET A 113 2.51 7.15 10.16
CA MET A 113 1.80 5.92 9.85
C MET A 113 2.62 4.69 10.22
N THR A 114 3.92 4.69 9.96
CA THR A 114 4.78 3.57 10.36
C THR A 114 4.84 3.44 11.89
N LYS A 115 5.12 4.55 12.59
CA LYS A 115 5.29 4.56 14.04
C LYS A 115 4.01 4.29 14.83
N ASP A 116 2.90 4.85 14.36
CA ASP A 116 1.65 4.96 15.12
C ASP A 116 0.53 4.09 14.55
N LEU A 117 0.77 3.35 13.45
CA LEU A 117 -0.23 2.46 12.85
C LEU A 117 0.35 1.14 12.33
N VAL A 118 1.35 1.17 11.44
CA VAL A 118 1.86 -0.01 10.72
C VAL A 118 3.18 -0.47 11.32
N ASN A 119 3.08 -1.14 12.46
CA ASN A 119 4.17 -1.84 13.12
C ASN A 119 3.61 -3.01 13.93
N THR A 120 4.46 -3.97 14.28
CA THR A 120 4.05 -5.20 14.97
C THR A 120 3.43 -4.92 16.33
N LYS A 121 3.92 -3.92 17.07
CA LYS A 121 3.34 -3.55 18.39
C LYS A 121 1.86 -3.18 18.30
N LEU A 122 1.44 -2.54 17.20
CA LEU A 122 0.05 -2.08 17.03
C LEU A 122 -0.79 -3.03 16.18
N LEU A 123 -0.24 -3.61 15.11
CA LEU A 123 -0.99 -4.47 14.19
C LEU A 123 -1.08 -5.92 14.65
N ALA A 124 -0.07 -6.47 15.33
CA ALA A 124 -0.07 -7.88 15.69
C ALA A 124 -1.33 -8.27 16.49
N PRO A 125 -1.78 -7.53 17.52
CA PRO A 125 -3.01 -7.89 18.23
C PRO A 125 -4.26 -7.98 17.33
N ARG A 126 -4.36 -7.11 16.31
CA ARG A 126 -5.45 -7.15 15.34
C ARG A 126 -5.33 -8.34 14.40
N ILE A 127 -4.12 -8.64 13.93
CA ILE A 127 -3.83 -9.79 13.07
C ILE A 127 -4.18 -11.09 13.81
N GLU A 128 -3.77 -11.22 15.06
CA GLU A 128 -4.06 -12.38 15.92
C GLU A 128 -5.57 -12.54 16.13
N SER A 129 -6.28 -11.44 16.42
CA SER A 129 -7.74 -11.48 16.55
C SER A 129 -8.44 -11.88 15.25
N LEU A 130 -7.94 -11.45 14.09
CA LEU A 130 -8.50 -11.86 12.79
C LEU A 130 -8.16 -13.31 12.46
N ARG A 131 -6.95 -13.78 12.80
CA ARG A 131 -6.58 -15.19 12.69
C ARG A 131 -7.55 -16.05 13.49
N ASP A 132 -7.76 -15.75 14.77
CA ASP A 132 -8.64 -16.54 15.64
C ASP A 132 -10.07 -16.57 15.12
N PHE A 133 -10.53 -15.45 14.56
CA PHE A 133 -11.85 -15.35 13.96
C PHE A 133 -12.00 -16.16 12.67
N LEU A 134 -10.96 -16.23 11.83
CA LEU A 134 -11.03 -16.83 10.49
C LEU A 134 -10.53 -18.28 10.43
N LEU A 135 -9.76 -18.74 11.41
CA LEU A 135 -9.01 -19.99 11.32
C LEU A 135 -9.89 -21.20 11.02
N GLU A 136 -11.01 -21.35 11.74
CA GLU A 136 -11.93 -22.47 11.55
C GLU A 136 -12.49 -22.50 10.12
N ASP A 137 -12.96 -21.35 9.63
CA ASP A 137 -13.54 -21.21 8.30
C ASP A 137 -12.50 -21.47 7.19
N VAL A 138 -11.26 -20.99 7.38
CA VAL A 138 -10.16 -21.23 6.43
C VAL A 138 -9.83 -22.73 6.36
N VAL A 139 -9.74 -23.41 7.50
CA VAL A 139 -9.46 -24.86 7.56
C VAL A 139 -10.60 -25.64 6.93
N TRP A 140 -11.86 -25.26 7.20
CA TRP A 140 -13.02 -25.89 6.58
C TRP A 140 -13.05 -25.68 5.06
N ASP A 141 -12.88 -24.46 4.56
CA ASP A 141 -12.91 -24.16 3.12
C ASP A 141 -11.85 -24.94 2.34
N GLN A 142 -10.63 -25.06 2.91
CA GLN A 142 -9.54 -25.78 2.24
C GLN A 142 -9.80 -27.29 2.11
N ASN A 143 -10.66 -27.87 2.95
CA ASN A 143 -11.06 -29.27 2.88
C ASN A 143 -12.18 -29.54 1.85
N LEU A 144 -12.81 -28.49 1.30
CA LEU A 144 -13.88 -28.65 0.32
C LEU A 144 -13.33 -29.02 -1.07
N PRO A 145 -14.03 -29.86 -1.84
CA PRO A 145 -13.70 -30.08 -3.25
C PRO A 145 -13.68 -28.77 -4.03
N ARG A 146 -12.55 -28.43 -4.67
CA ARG A 146 -12.44 -27.20 -5.47
C ARG A 146 -13.30 -27.31 -6.73
N LEU A 147 -14.37 -26.52 -6.79
CA LEU A 147 -15.33 -26.52 -7.91
C LEU A 147 -14.89 -25.63 -9.09
N GLY A 148 -13.95 -24.71 -8.85
CA GLY A 148 -13.36 -23.89 -9.91
C GLY A 148 -12.43 -24.71 -10.80
N LYS A 149 -12.67 -24.71 -12.12
CA LYS A 149 -11.65 -25.13 -13.08
C LYS A 149 -10.53 -24.08 -13.03
N GLY A 150 -9.51 -24.32 -12.21
CA GLY A 150 -8.39 -23.40 -12.08
C GLY A 150 -7.82 -23.06 -13.46
N LEU A 151 -7.76 -21.77 -13.80
CA LEU A 151 -6.84 -21.31 -14.82
C LEU A 151 -5.45 -21.67 -14.30
N ARG A 152 -4.91 -22.80 -14.76
CA ARG A 152 -3.51 -23.15 -14.51
C ARG A 152 -2.67 -22.03 -15.09
N ARG A 153 -2.24 -21.09 -14.25
CA ARG A 153 -1.19 -20.13 -14.61
C ARG A 153 0.05 -20.97 -14.95
N PRO A 154 0.60 -20.89 -16.17
CA PRO A 154 1.80 -21.63 -16.53
C PRO A 154 2.92 -21.20 -15.60
N GLY A 155 3.48 -22.14 -14.82
CA GLY A 155 4.57 -21.88 -13.87
C GLY A 155 4.25 -22.18 -12.40
N HIS A 156 3.00 -22.43 -12.02
CA HIS A 156 2.62 -22.86 -10.68
C HIS A 156 2.70 -24.39 -10.53
N ASN A 157 3.82 -24.97 -10.94
CA ASN A 157 4.11 -26.39 -10.75
C ASN A 157 5.24 -26.48 -9.73
N ASN A 158 4.91 -27.04 -8.56
CA ASN A 158 5.82 -27.51 -7.50
C ASN A 158 6.17 -26.54 -6.35
N ASP A 159 5.20 -25.80 -5.81
CA ASP A 159 5.37 -25.26 -4.45
C ASP A 159 4.95 -26.32 -3.42
N ASN A 160 5.89 -26.68 -2.54
CA ASN A 160 5.70 -27.66 -1.46
C ASN A 160 4.59 -27.25 -0.47
N ASP A 161 4.08 -26.01 -0.53
CA ASP A 161 2.93 -25.54 0.26
C ASP A 161 1.64 -26.31 -0.06
N SER A 162 1.51 -26.88 -1.26
CA SER A 162 0.40 -27.76 -1.62
C SER A 162 0.34 -29.08 -0.82
N LYS A 163 1.33 -29.35 0.04
CA LYS A 163 1.41 -30.53 0.91
C LYS A 163 1.28 -30.22 2.41
N MET A 164 1.19 -28.94 2.80
CA MET A 164 0.99 -28.60 4.21
C MET A 164 -0.48 -28.75 4.60
N GLU A 165 -0.72 -29.16 5.85
CA GLU A 165 -2.06 -29.11 6.43
C GLU A 165 -2.57 -27.66 6.44
N PRO A 166 -3.86 -27.43 6.12
CA PRO A 166 -4.45 -26.09 5.99
C PRO A 166 -4.13 -25.12 7.11
N GLU A 167 -4.28 -25.59 8.35
CA GLU A 167 -3.98 -24.82 9.56
C GLU A 167 -2.50 -24.43 9.61
N THR A 168 -1.60 -25.38 9.34
CA THR A 168 -0.16 -25.12 9.36
C THR A 168 0.23 -24.10 8.30
N ALA A 169 -0.32 -24.20 7.10
CA ALA A 169 -0.06 -23.24 6.02
C ALA A 169 -0.54 -21.82 6.38
N PHE A 170 -1.76 -21.70 6.93
CA PHE A 170 -2.33 -20.42 7.34
C PHE A 170 -1.54 -19.78 8.48
N LEU A 171 -1.17 -20.56 9.50
CA LEU A 171 -0.38 -20.07 10.63
C LEU A 171 1.05 -19.69 10.20
N ALA A 172 1.68 -20.47 9.32
CA ALA A 172 3.01 -20.17 8.79
C ALA A 172 3.02 -18.88 7.95
N ALA A 173 1.95 -18.55 7.23
CA ALA A 173 1.84 -17.29 6.51
C ALA A 173 1.84 -16.06 7.44
N ILE A 174 1.35 -16.21 8.68
CA ILE A 174 1.29 -15.13 9.66
C ILE A 174 2.58 -15.04 10.49
N HIS A 175 2.99 -16.18 11.05
CA HIS A 175 4.05 -16.29 12.07
C HIS A 175 5.40 -16.75 11.55
N GLY A 176 5.43 -17.34 10.36
CA GLY A 176 6.63 -17.95 9.81
C GLY A 176 7.10 -19.20 10.56
N PRO A 177 8.25 -19.77 10.15
CA PRO A 177 8.94 -19.46 8.91
C PRO A 177 8.14 -19.98 7.70
N THR A 178 8.06 -19.19 6.63
CA THR A 178 7.57 -19.70 5.35
C THR A 178 8.72 -20.46 4.68
N ASN A 179 8.52 -21.70 4.23
CA ASN A 179 9.52 -22.49 3.48
C ASN A 179 9.82 -21.94 2.07
N SER A 180 9.45 -20.68 1.82
CA SER A 180 9.54 -19.99 0.53
C SER A 180 10.62 -18.92 0.59
N THR A 181 11.51 -18.91 -0.40
CA THR A 181 12.52 -17.86 -0.59
C THR A 181 11.96 -16.59 -1.25
N ARG A 182 10.66 -16.60 -1.60
CA ARG A 182 9.98 -15.52 -2.32
C ARG A 182 8.93 -14.80 -1.48
N SER A 183 8.66 -15.27 -0.26
CA SER A 183 7.68 -14.67 0.64
C SER A 183 8.25 -14.62 2.05
N MET A 184 7.88 -13.58 2.78
CA MET A 184 8.15 -13.42 4.21
C MET A 184 6.82 -13.58 4.94
N ALA A 185 6.82 -14.11 6.17
CA ALA A 185 5.61 -14.14 6.97
C ALA A 185 5.11 -12.71 7.25
N LEU A 186 3.80 -12.54 7.42
CA LEU A 186 3.19 -11.21 7.56
C LEU A 186 3.81 -10.41 8.72
N LEU A 187 3.99 -11.02 9.89
CA LEU A 187 4.54 -10.32 11.05
C LEU A 187 6.02 -9.96 10.85
N ASP A 188 6.82 -10.87 10.29
CA ASP A 188 8.21 -10.62 9.93
C ASP A 188 8.32 -9.46 8.92
N TRP A 189 7.43 -9.43 7.93
CA TRP A 189 7.41 -8.37 6.92
C TRP A 189 7.09 -7.01 7.53
N ILE A 190 6.07 -6.94 8.38
CA ILE A 190 5.68 -5.71 9.06
C ILE A 190 6.84 -5.21 9.93
N GLU A 191 7.49 -6.09 10.69
CA GLU A 191 8.64 -5.73 11.52
C GLU A 191 9.79 -5.18 10.65
N PHE A 192 10.24 -5.97 9.67
CA PHE A 192 11.31 -5.58 8.76
C PHE A 192 11.02 -4.25 8.05
N ARG A 193 9.82 -4.10 7.49
CA ARG A 193 9.44 -2.88 6.76
C ARG A 193 9.41 -1.67 7.69
N SER A 194 8.75 -1.80 8.84
CA SER A 194 8.57 -0.71 9.78
C SER A 194 9.90 -0.22 10.35
N ASN A 195 10.79 -1.13 10.76
CA ASN A 195 12.12 -0.80 11.26
C ASN A 195 12.96 -0.08 10.20
N ASN A 196 12.97 -0.57 8.96
CA ASN A 196 13.72 0.08 7.87
C ASN A 196 13.22 1.50 7.57
N ILE A 197 11.91 1.73 7.59
CA ILE A 197 11.35 3.07 7.37
C ILE A 197 11.72 4.00 8.54
N LEU A 198 11.58 3.55 9.78
CA LEU A 198 11.91 4.36 10.96
C LEU A 198 13.40 4.70 10.99
N ASP A 199 14.27 3.72 10.77
CA ASP A 199 15.72 3.90 10.67
C ASP A 199 16.10 4.91 9.59
N PHE A 200 15.44 4.86 8.42
CA PHE A 200 15.67 5.82 7.34
C PHE A 200 15.40 7.25 7.81
N PHE A 201 14.25 7.50 8.45
CA PHE A 201 13.90 8.84 8.94
C PHE A 201 14.73 9.30 10.14
N GLU A 202 15.23 8.36 10.96
CA GLU A 202 16.11 8.68 12.08
C GLU A 202 17.51 9.10 11.62
N ARG A 203 18.00 8.57 10.49
CA ARG A 203 19.28 8.97 9.87
C ARG A 203 19.23 10.31 9.14
N LEU A 204 18.04 10.82 8.84
CA LEU A 204 17.84 12.12 8.20
C LEU A 204 17.85 13.30 9.19
N LYS A 205 17.83 13.01 10.50
CA LYS A 205 17.94 14.02 11.57
C LYS A 205 19.40 14.30 11.92
#